data_AF-X1NRW8-F1
#
_entry.id   AF-X1NRW8-F1
#
_cell.length_a   1.000
_cell.length_b   1.000
_cell.length_c   1.000
_cell.angle_alpha   90.00
_cell.angle_beta   90.00
_cell.angle_gamma   90.00
#
_symmetry.space_group_name_H-M   'P 1'
#
loop_
_entity.id
_entity.type
_entity.pdbx_description
1 polymer ?
#
loop_
_entity_poly.entity_id
_entity_poly.type
_entity_poly.pdbx_seq_one_letter_code
_entity_poly.pdbx_strand_id
1 'polypeptide(L)'
;MIKDLIQLYKIGKGLGLSKKEVNKVLFYTNTKNKVILLVILLIIFSIVGYFIGLFIESTIRNTYPSGTKYSTVKIKDFDRKK
;
A
#
# COMPACT_ATOMS: atom_id res chain seq x y z
N MET A 1 21.01 -7.41 15.34
CA MET A 1 20.89 -8.24 14.12
C MET A 1 22.11 -9.13 13.89
N ILE A 2 23.29 -8.61 13.50
CA ILE A 2 24.47 -9.46 13.21
C ILE A 2 25.00 -10.17 14.47
N LYS A 3 24.97 -9.49 15.63
CA LYS A 3 25.36 -10.08 16.92
C LYS A 3 24.46 -11.26 17.31
N ASP A 4 23.15 -11.13 17.12
CA ASP A 4 22.15 -12.16 17.45
C ASP A 4 22.31 -13.40 16.54
N LEU A 5 22.61 -13.17 15.26
CA LEU A 5 22.95 -14.21 14.28
C LEU A 5 24.17 -15.05 14.69
N ILE A 6 25.24 -14.37 15.14
CA ILE A 6 26.45 -15.02 15.62
C ILE A 6 26.16 -15.81 16.91
N GLN A 7 25.28 -15.29 17.76
CA GLN A 7 24.87 -15.96 19.00
C GLN A 7 24.05 -17.22 18.73
N LEU A 8 23.07 -17.15 17.81
CA LEU A 8 22.28 -18.29 17.36
C LEU A 8 23.17 -19.40 16.76
N TYR A 9 24.19 -19.01 15.99
CA TYR A 9 25.16 -19.94 15.43
C TYR A 9 26.03 -20.61 16.50
N LYS A 10 26.47 -19.87 17.52
CA LYS A 10 27.21 -20.42 18.66
C LYS A 10 26.36 -21.39 19.50
N ILE A 11 25.11 -21.03 19.76
CA ILE A 11 24.15 -21.87 20.50
C ILE A 11 23.85 -23.14 19.69
N GLY A 12 23.58 -23.01 18.40
CA GLY A 12 23.31 -24.16 17.52
C GLY A 12 24.49 -25.12 17.44
N LYS A 13 25.72 -24.59 17.33
CA LYS A 13 26.94 -25.40 17.37
C LYS A 13 27.12 -26.09 18.73
N GLY A 14 26.79 -25.42 19.85
CA GLY A 14 26.83 -26.01 21.19
C GLY A 14 25.81 -27.12 21.43
N LEU A 15 24.70 -27.11 20.68
CA LEU A 15 23.67 -28.15 20.68
C LEU A 15 23.94 -29.29 19.69
N GLY A 16 25.08 -29.28 19.00
CA GLY A 16 25.43 -30.29 17.98
C GLY A 16 24.65 -30.17 16.67
N LEU A 17 23.92 -29.06 16.45
CA LEU A 17 23.18 -28.84 15.22
C LEU A 17 24.14 -28.63 14.04
N SER A 18 23.77 -29.21 12.90
CA SER A 18 24.48 -28.98 11.66
C SER A 18 24.27 -27.53 11.18
N LYS A 19 25.24 -27.00 10.42
CA LYS A 19 25.13 -25.67 9.80
C LYS A 19 23.83 -25.52 8.98
N LYS A 20 23.33 -26.59 8.37
CA LYS A 20 22.10 -26.59 7.56
C LYS A 20 20.85 -26.38 8.42
N GLU A 21 20.80 -26.96 9.62
CA GLU A 21 19.67 -26.83 10.53
C GLU A 21 19.57 -25.44 11.14
N VAL A 22 20.70 -24.87 11.57
CA VAL A 22 20.76 -23.49 12.06
C VAL A 22 20.30 -22.51 10.97
N ASN A 23 20.74 -22.72 9.73
CA ASN A 23 20.34 -21.88 8.61
C ASN A 23 18.84 -22.05 8.29
N LYS A 24 18.30 -23.26 8.39
CA LYS A 24 16.87 -23.53 8.18
C LYS A 24 16.00 -22.76 9.18
N VAL A 25 16.37 -22.75 10.47
CA VAL A 25 15.64 -21.98 11.50
C VAL A 25 15.67 -20.48 11.20
N LEU A 26 16.83 -19.97 10.80
CA LEU A 26 17.01 -18.57 10.43
C LEU A 26 16.16 -18.15 9.21
N PHE A 27 16.13 -18.99 8.18
CA PHE A 27 15.29 -18.79 7.00
C PHE A 27 13.80 -18.92 7.32
N TYR A 28 13.43 -19.80 8.25
CA TYR A 28 12.04 -19.97 8.69
C TYR A 28 11.51 -18.73 9.44
N THR A 29 12.34 -18.12 10.28
CA THR A 29 11.99 -16.85 10.93
C THR A 29 11.85 -15.70 9.94
N ASN A 30 12.67 -15.67 8.89
CA ASN A 30 12.63 -14.62 7.88
C ASN A 30 11.43 -14.78 6.92
N THR A 31 11.04 -16.02 6.61
CA THR A 31 9.87 -16.32 5.78
C THR A 31 8.54 -15.99 6.47
N LYS A 32 8.42 -16.18 7.80
CA LYS A 32 7.24 -15.70 8.56
C LYS A 32 7.03 -14.20 8.41
N ASN A 33 8.09 -13.40 8.52
CA ASN A 33 8.01 -11.94 8.35
C ASN A 33 7.62 -11.55 6.92
N LYS A 34 8.09 -12.30 5.91
CA LYS A 34 7.73 -12.08 4.51
C LYS A 34 6.24 -12.30 4.24
N VAL A 35 5.64 -13.33 4.85
CA VAL A 35 4.20 -13.60 4.72
C VAL A 35 3.37 -12.49 5.37
N ILE A 36 3.74 -12.08 6.59
CA ILE A 36 3.06 -10.99 7.30
C ILE A 36 3.14 -9.67 6.51
N LEU A 37 4.32 -9.35 5.97
CA LEU A 37 4.52 -8.17 5.13
C LEU A 37 3.63 -8.20 3.87
N LEU A 38 3.52 -9.37 3.23
CA LEU A 38 2.69 -9.54 2.04
C LEU A 38 1.20 -9.34 2.35
N VAL A 39 0.73 -9.85 3.49
CA VAL A 39 -0.65 -9.62 3.96
C VAL A 39 -0.92 -8.14 4.22
N ILE A 40 0.01 -7.46 4.91
CA ILE A 40 -0.10 -6.02 5.17
C ILE A 40 -0.15 -5.23 3.85
N LEU A 41 0.70 -5.57 2.88
CA LEU A 41 0.72 -4.93 1.57
C LEU A 41 -0.62 -5.11 0.83
N LEU A 42 -1.19 -6.33 0.89
CA LEU A 42 -2.49 -6.64 0.30
C LEU A 42 -3.61 -5.80 0.91
N ILE A 43 -3.62 -5.64 2.24
CA ILE A 43 -4.60 -4.82 2.96
C ILE A 43 -4.47 -3.35 2.50
N ILE A 44 -3.26 -2.81 2.49
CA ILE A 44 -3.01 -1.42 2.04
C ILE A 44 -3.48 -1.25 0.60
N PHE A 45 -3.15 -2.18 -0.30
CA PHE A 45 -3.54 -2.12 -1.70
C PHE A 45 -5.07 -2.16 -1.86
N SER A 46 -5.77 -2.98 -1.09
CA SER A 46 -7.24 -3.03 -1.08
C SER A 46 -7.87 -1.71 -0.64
N ILE A 47 -7.35 -1.12 0.44
CA ILE A 47 -7.83 0.17 0.96
C ILE A 47 -7.61 1.28 -0.08
N VAL A 48 -6.41 1.37 -0.64
CA VAL A 48 -6.06 2.36 -1.67
C VAL A 48 -6.93 2.18 -2.91
N GLY A 49 -7.11 0.95 -3.38
CA GLY A 49 -7.97 0.65 -4.53
C GLY A 49 -9.42 1.07 -4.31
N TYR A 50 -9.95 0.86 -3.10
CA TYR A 50 -11.30 1.30 -2.73
C TYR A 50 -11.45 2.83 -2.81
N PHE A 51 -10.50 3.58 -2.24
CA PHE A 51 -10.52 5.05 -2.31
C PHE A 51 -10.39 5.59 -3.73
N ILE A 52 -9.56 4.96 -4.57
CA ILE A 52 -9.44 5.32 -5.99
C ILE A 52 -10.79 5.13 -6.71
N GLY A 53 -11.48 4.02 -6.47
CA GLY A 53 -12.80 3.76 -7.04
C GLY A 53 -13.82 4.83 -6.67
N LEU A 54 -13.89 5.21 -5.39
CA LEU A 54 -14.76 6.29 -4.91
C LEU A 54 -14.40 7.64 -5.54
N PHE A 55 -13.11 7.95 -5.70
CA PHE A 55 -12.66 9.18 -6.32
C PHE A 55 -13.07 9.28 -7.79
N ILE A 56 -12.94 8.18 -8.54
CA ILE A 56 -13.37 8.09 -9.94
C ILE A 56 -14.90 8.27 -10.03
N GLU A 57 -15.67 7.58 -9.19
CA GLU A 57 -17.13 7.71 -9.16
C GLU A 57 -17.56 9.16 -8.87
N SER A 58 -16.93 9.80 -7.89
CA SER A 58 -17.16 11.22 -7.56
C SER A 58 -16.80 12.15 -8.72
N THR A 59 -15.76 11.84 -9.48
CA THR A 59 -15.34 12.65 -10.63
C THR A 59 -16.33 12.52 -11.80
N ILE A 60 -16.84 11.30 -12.05
CA ILE A 60 -17.78 11.04 -13.14
C ILE A 60 -19.18 11.59 -12.83
N ARG A 61 -19.67 11.43 -11.59
CA ARG A 61 -21.04 11.87 -11.23
C ARG A 61 -21.19 13.38 -11.13
N ASN A 62 -20.10 14.12 -10.95
CA ASN A 62 -20.18 15.57 -10.91
C ASN A 62 -20.31 16.14 -12.34
N THR A 63 -21.56 16.31 -12.79
CA THR A 63 -21.89 17.12 -13.98
C THR A 63 -21.42 18.57 -13.80
N TYR A 64 -21.28 19.01 -12.55
CA TYR A 64 -20.70 20.29 -12.19
C TYR A 64 -19.63 20.14 -11.09
N PRO A 65 -18.37 19.79 -11.43
CA PRO A 65 -17.27 19.80 -10.46
C PRO A 65 -17.14 21.16 -9.72
N SER A 66 -16.90 21.09 -8.41
CA SER A 66 -16.65 22.28 -7.59
C SER A 66 -15.32 22.96 -7.98
N GLY A 67 -15.31 24.28 -8.11
CA GLY A 67 -14.10 25.06 -8.42
C GLY A 67 -13.87 25.32 -9.91
N THR A 68 -14.72 24.83 -10.80
CA THR A 68 -14.71 25.22 -12.22
C THR A 68 -15.55 26.47 -12.44
N LYS A 69 -15.05 27.38 -13.28
CA LYS A 69 -15.79 28.58 -13.70
C LYS A 69 -16.71 28.18 -14.84
N TYR A 70 -18.00 27.92 -14.54
CA TYR A 70 -18.99 27.76 -15.59
C TYR A 70 -19.19 29.08 -16.31
N SER A 71 -19.25 29.03 -17.65
CA SER A 71 -19.70 30.17 -18.45
C SER A 71 -21.18 30.40 -18.13
N THR A 72 -21.44 31.29 -17.18
CA THR A 72 -22.80 31.74 -16.88
C THR A 72 -23.16 32.76 -17.94
N VAL A 73 -23.69 32.30 -19.06
CA VAL A 73 -24.29 33.21 -20.03
C VAL A 73 -25.48 33.86 -19.33
N LYS A 74 -25.35 35.13 -18.98
CA LYS A 74 -26.44 35.86 -18.34
C LYS A 74 -27.43 36.22 -19.45
N ILE A 75 -28.73 36.17 -19.16
CA ILE A 75 -29.78 36.56 -20.12
C ILE A 75 -29.51 37.98 -20.67
N LYS A 76 -28.87 38.83 -19.87
CA LYS A 76 -28.41 40.20 -20.25
C LYS A 76 -27.37 40.23 -21.39
N ASP A 77 -26.64 39.13 -21.63
CA ASP A 77 -25.66 39.04 -22.71
C ASP A 77 -26.32 38.78 -24.07
N PHE A 78 -27.57 38.31 -24.10
CA PHE A 78 -28.37 38.17 -25.33
C PHE A 78 -29.03 39.47 -25.76
N ASP A 79 -29.25 40.41 -24.83
CA ASP A 79 -29.93 41.69 -25.07
C ASP A 79 -29.08 42.67 -25.90
N ARG A 80 -27.78 42.38 -26.05
CA ARG A 80 -26.82 43.18 -26.82
C ARG A 80 -26.74 42.82 -28.32
N LYS A 81 -27.50 41.83 -28.80
CA LYS A 81 -27.57 41.42 -30.21
C LYS A 81 -28.92 41.80 -30.85
N LYS A 82 -29.36 43.03 -30.66
CA LYS A 82 -30.44 43.64 -31.44
C LYS A 82 -29.97 44.93 -32.08
#